data_AF-A0A9F7RT69-F1
#
_entry.id   AF-A0A9F7RT69-F1
#
_cell.length_a   1.000
_cell.length_b   1.000
_cell.length_c   1.000
_cell.angle_alpha   90.00
_cell.angle_beta   90.00
_cell.angle_gamma   90.00
#
_symmetry.space_group_name_H-M   'P 1'
#
loop_
_entity.id
_entity.type
_entity.pdbx_description
1 polymer ?
#
loop_
_entity_poly.entity_id
_entity_poly.type
_entity_poly.pdbx_seq_one_letter_code
_entity_poly.pdbx_strand_id
1 'polypeptide(L)'
;MKQFVTALDKKLAAFKYLQDFFSKLSEAKVKAIVFIGPQIKKILECKEFPKKLTRKEKAVWNSFVLVVRGFLGNHKAENDVELFKTLVKNYGTMGCRMSLKVNILDAHLDKFKENMGILRGARQALPPGYNGRVCHYQGQYNKNMMGNYIWGVLCEMCQIMSKGVVAVLGPSASPASNSIISNICGEKEVPYVKVAPEDILKVQFPRFTTLDLRPTNTDISLAVAGLLTFLNSTTSCLICAEANCLLNLEVLLRQFLISKETLSVRMLDDSQDPTPLLKEIRDDKTATIIVDANATMSHSILERASELGMLSVYYTYIFTSLVRVFDLLLFPAELMVCSSAVAKMPFMEFSLLRLDDVADQRVNIIGFSVFNRTHPFFQDFLLSLNRSWQENCDHAPFAGTPLSSALLFDAVHTVVAAVQELNRSQNVGATQLSCKSSKIWEHGTSLMNYLRMVELEGLTGHIEFNSRGQRSNYALRIMQNSRDGLRQHVSNRSAGYEDCLTCRDSGALPQAVSDFAI
;
A
#
# COMPACT_ATOMS: atom_id res chain seq x y z
N MET A 1 8.73 27.11 -12.73
CA MET A 1 9.71 28.23 -12.63
C MET A 1 11.17 27.78 -12.56
N LYS A 2 11.67 27.17 -11.47
CA LYS A 2 13.10 26.82 -11.36
C LYS A 2 13.60 25.96 -12.52
N GLN A 3 12.88 24.90 -12.86
CA GLN A 3 13.23 24.03 -13.99
C GLN A 3 13.21 24.77 -15.33
N PHE A 4 12.20 25.62 -15.55
CA PHE A 4 12.10 26.46 -16.75
C PHE A 4 13.31 27.39 -16.92
N VAL A 5 13.67 28.13 -15.88
CA VAL A 5 14.83 29.05 -15.93
C VAL A 5 16.15 28.32 -16.07
N THR A 6 16.25 27.08 -15.56
CA THR A 6 17.43 26.23 -15.73
C THR A 6 17.62 25.81 -17.19
N ALA A 7 16.51 25.58 -17.90
CA ALA A 7 16.51 25.14 -19.28
C ALA A 7 16.49 26.28 -20.31
N LEU A 8 16.26 27.53 -19.88
CA LEU A 8 16.39 28.70 -20.75
C LEU A 8 17.82 28.80 -21.28
N ASP A 9 17.96 29.18 -22.56
CA ASP A 9 19.27 29.44 -23.12
C ASP A 9 19.85 30.71 -22.49
N LYS A 10 20.98 30.53 -21.78
CA LYS A 10 21.69 31.58 -21.05
C LYS A 10 22.29 32.64 -21.98
N LYS A 11 22.40 32.37 -23.28
CA LYS A 11 22.91 33.31 -24.29
C LYS A 11 21.79 34.18 -24.90
N LEU A 12 20.53 33.84 -24.69
CA LEU A 12 19.38 34.54 -25.29
C LEU A 12 18.92 35.76 -24.48
N ALA A 13 18.25 36.68 -25.19
CA ALA A 13 17.74 37.94 -24.64
C ALA A 13 16.78 37.75 -23.46
N ALA A 14 16.06 36.61 -23.39
CA ALA A 14 15.16 36.30 -22.28
C ALA A 14 15.89 36.14 -20.93
N PHE A 15 17.07 35.50 -20.92
CA PHE A 15 17.83 35.30 -19.68
C PHE A 15 18.45 36.61 -19.19
N LYS A 16 18.99 37.43 -20.10
CA LYS A 16 19.47 38.77 -19.78
C LYS A 16 18.35 39.67 -19.25
N TYR A 17 17.18 39.62 -19.88
CA TYR A 17 16.01 40.35 -19.40
C TYR A 17 15.58 39.94 -17.98
N LEU A 18 15.71 38.66 -17.61
CA LEU A 18 15.46 38.22 -16.23
C LEU A 18 16.45 38.82 -15.22
N GLN A 19 17.72 38.96 -15.60
CA GLN A 19 18.75 39.59 -14.76
C GLN A 19 18.43 41.08 -14.55
N ASP A 20 18.09 41.79 -15.63
CA ASP A 20 17.76 43.22 -15.57
C ASP A 20 16.44 43.49 -14.82
N PHE A 21 15.42 42.66 -15.06
CA PHE A 21 14.09 42.80 -14.44
C PHE A 21 14.14 42.61 -12.90
N PHE A 22 15.11 41.83 -12.42
CA PHE A 22 15.39 41.65 -11.00
C PHE A 22 16.75 42.24 -10.61
N SER A 23 17.03 43.48 -11.02
CA SER A 23 18.28 44.21 -10.70
C SER A 23 18.64 44.28 -9.21
N LYS A 24 17.66 44.12 -8.31
CA LYS A 24 17.88 44.06 -6.84
C LYS A 24 18.34 42.69 -6.34
N LEU A 25 18.37 41.66 -7.18
CA LEU A 25 18.90 40.34 -6.85
C LEU A 25 20.36 40.25 -7.29
N SER A 26 21.25 39.83 -6.38
CA SER A 26 22.64 39.54 -6.71
C SER A 26 22.72 38.56 -7.87
N GLU A 27 23.71 38.72 -8.76
CA GLU A 27 23.93 37.85 -9.92
C GLU A 27 23.98 36.35 -9.53
N ALA A 28 24.54 36.04 -8.35
CA ALA A 28 24.58 34.70 -7.77
C ALA A 28 23.19 34.12 -7.45
N LYS A 29 22.21 34.93 -7.01
CA LYS A 29 20.84 34.49 -6.71
C LYS A 29 20.02 34.22 -7.98
N VAL A 30 20.28 35.01 -9.03
CA VAL A 30 19.67 34.79 -10.36
C VAL A 30 20.28 33.55 -11.01
N LYS A 31 21.60 33.35 -10.92
CA LYS A 31 22.31 32.13 -11.34
C LYS A 31 21.94 30.89 -10.51
N ALA A 32 21.61 31.04 -9.22
CA ALA A 32 21.14 29.97 -8.34
C ALA A 32 19.65 29.64 -8.50
N ILE A 33 18.90 30.42 -9.27
CA ILE A 33 17.52 30.14 -9.68
C ILE A 33 16.58 29.99 -8.47
N VAL A 34 16.69 30.93 -7.52
CA VAL A 34 15.87 30.97 -6.30
C VAL A 34 14.88 32.14 -6.40
N PHE A 35 13.71 31.88 -6.99
CA PHE A 35 12.60 32.84 -7.04
C PHE A 35 11.59 32.55 -5.92
N ILE A 36 11.21 33.57 -5.16
CA ILE A 36 10.14 33.49 -4.16
C ILE A 36 8.78 33.85 -4.78
N GLY A 37 7.68 33.45 -4.12
CA GLY A 37 6.31 33.64 -4.61
C GLY A 37 5.98 35.04 -5.15
N PRO A 38 6.29 36.14 -4.44
CA PRO A 38 6.06 37.51 -4.94
C PRO A 38 6.81 37.84 -6.24
N GLN A 39 8.03 37.34 -6.41
CA GLN A 39 8.83 37.56 -7.62
C GLN A 39 8.25 36.83 -8.82
N ILE A 40 7.79 35.58 -8.60
CA ILE A 40 7.12 34.78 -9.64
C ILE A 40 5.84 35.49 -10.09
N LYS A 41 5.06 36.03 -9.15
CA LYS A 41 3.84 36.80 -9.48
C LYS A 41 4.17 38.03 -10.34
N LYS A 42 5.19 38.80 -9.95
CA LYS A 42 5.61 40.00 -10.68
C LYS A 42 6.02 39.73 -12.13
N ILE A 43 6.67 38.60 -12.40
CA ILE A 43 7.03 38.24 -13.77
C ILE A 43 5.87 37.64 -14.58
N LEU A 44 4.94 36.95 -13.93
CA LEU A 44 3.71 36.46 -14.58
C LEU A 44 2.77 37.60 -15.01
N GLU A 45 2.89 38.77 -14.38
CA GLU A 45 2.18 40.01 -14.74
C GLU A 45 2.90 40.83 -15.83
N CYS A 46 4.15 40.48 -16.16
CA CYS A 46 4.95 41.18 -17.17
C CYS A 46 4.53 40.82 -18.61
N LYS A 47 4.12 41.81 -19.41
CA LYS A 47 3.75 41.64 -20.82
C LYS A 47 4.95 41.56 -21.78
N GLU A 48 6.11 42.07 -21.36
CA GLU A 48 7.31 42.15 -22.21
C GLU A 48 8.15 40.86 -22.16
N PHE A 49 8.16 40.16 -21.03
CA PHE A 49 8.94 38.93 -20.87
C PHE A 49 8.58 37.83 -21.90
N PRO A 50 7.29 37.49 -22.15
CA PRO A 50 6.93 36.47 -23.13
C PRO A 50 7.30 36.82 -24.58
N LYS A 51 7.55 38.10 -24.88
CA LYS A 51 7.99 38.56 -26.21
C LYS A 51 9.47 38.29 -26.47
N LYS A 52 10.26 38.09 -25.40
CA LYS A 52 11.70 37.80 -25.47
C LYS A 52 12.00 36.29 -25.57
N LEU A 53 10.99 35.44 -25.41
CA LEU A 53 11.10 33.98 -25.47
C LEU A 53 11.04 33.46 -26.92
N THR A 54 11.76 32.38 -27.21
CA THR A 54 11.63 31.65 -28.48
C THR A 54 10.28 30.92 -28.57
N ARG A 55 9.91 30.43 -29.76
CA ARG A 55 8.64 29.69 -29.95
C ARG A 55 8.51 28.50 -28.99
N LYS A 56 9.58 27.72 -28.79
CA LYS A 56 9.60 26.56 -27.87
C LYS A 56 9.47 27.01 -26.41
N GLU A 57 10.28 27.98 -25.97
CA GLU A 57 10.25 28.49 -24.59
C GLU A 57 8.91 29.16 -24.26
N LYS A 58 8.30 29.85 -25.23
CA LYS A 58 7.01 30.51 -25.06
C LYS A 58 5.88 29.50 -24.87
N ALA A 59 5.91 28.36 -25.56
CA ALA A 59 4.93 27.28 -25.35
C ALA A 59 5.02 26.71 -23.92
N VAL A 60 6.25 26.49 -23.44
CA VAL A 60 6.52 26.03 -22.07
C VAL A 60 6.08 27.07 -21.04
N TRP A 61 6.40 28.34 -21.27
CA TRP A 61 5.98 29.45 -20.42
C TRP A 61 4.46 29.57 -20.33
N ASN A 62 3.76 29.50 -21.47
CA ASN A 62 2.31 29.58 -21.51
C ASN A 62 1.65 28.43 -20.75
N SER A 63 2.14 27.19 -20.92
CA SER A 63 1.64 26.05 -20.13
C SER A 63 1.86 26.23 -18.63
N PHE A 64 2.99 26.82 -18.22
CA PHE A 64 3.25 27.16 -16.82
C PHE A 64 2.30 28.24 -16.30
N VAL A 65 2.05 29.29 -17.08
CA VAL A 65 1.09 30.36 -16.72
C VAL A 65 -0.31 29.79 -16.55
N LEU A 66 -0.74 28.90 -17.44
CA LEU A 66 -2.06 28.26 -17.37
C LEU A 66 -2.23 27.44 -16.09
N VAL A 67 -1.23 26.63 -15.69
CA VAL A 67 -1.26 25.89 -14.43
C VAL A 67 -1.24 26.83 -13.22
N VAL A 68 -0.49 27.94 -13.28
CA VAL A 68 -0.47 28.90 -12.16
C VAL A 68 -1.82 29.59 -12.00
N ARG A 69 -2.52 29.93 -13.09
CA ARG A 69 -3.80 30.64 -13.05
C ARG A 69 -4.99 29.73 -12.83
N GLY A 70 -5.02 28.57 -13.50
CA GLY A 70 -6.13 27.62 -13.49
C GLY A 70 -6.04 26.52 -12.44
N PHE A 71 -4.97 26.49 -11.62
CA PHE A 71 -4.87 25.48 -10.57
C PHE A 71 -4.21 25.97 -9.28
N LEU A 72 -3.11 26.72 -9.38
CA LEU A 72 -2.43 27.30 -8.20
C LEU A 72 -3.01 28.66 -7.77
N GLY A 73 -3.92 29.21 -8.58
CA GLY A 73 -4.59 30.49 -8.35
C GLY A 73 -5.79 30.35 -7.44
N ASN A 74 -6.61 31.41 -7.37
CA ASN A 74 -7.88 31.40 -6.62
C ASN A 74 -9.03 30.81 -7.43
N HIS A 75 -8.77 30.22 -8.59
CA HIS A 75 -9.75 29.52 -9.44
C HIS A 75 -9.15 28.18 -9.89
N LYS A 76 -9.94 27.09 -9.78
CA LYS A 76 -9.59 25.78 -10.32
C LYS A 76 -10.36 25.58 -11.62
N ALA A 77 -9.64 25.40 -12.73
CA ALA A 77 -10.24 25.15 -14.03
C ALA A 77 -10.77 23.71 -14.11
N GLU A 78 -11.88 23.50 -14.82
CA GLU A 78 -12.48 22.17 -15.03
C GLU A 78 -11.57 21.23 -15.81
N ASN A 79 -10.68 21.77 -16.66
CA ASN A 79 -9.70 21.01 -17.45
C ASN A 79 -8.31 20.95 -16.79
N ASP A 80 -8.22 20.99 -15.46
CA ASP A 80 -6.97 20.97 -14.71
C ASP A 80 -6.04 19.79 -15.07
N VAL A 81 -6.60 18.60 -15.29
CA VAL A 81 -5.84 17.42 -15.73
C VAL A 81 -5.13 17.66 -17.07
N GLU A 82 -5.81 18.31 -18.01
CA GLU A 82 -5.24 18.64 -19.31
C GLU A 82 -4.16 19.73 -19.21
N LEU A 83 -4.33 20.69 -18.30
CA LEU A 83 -3.32 21.72 -18.02
C LEU A 83 -2.01 21.09 -17.54
N PHE A 84 -2.07 20.09 -16.66
CA PHE A 84 -0.88 19.39 -16.15
C PHE A 84 -0.24 18.48 -17.20
N LYS A 85 -1.03 17.69 -17.94
CA LYS A 85 -0.51 16.88 -19.06
C LYS A 85 0.21 17.75 -20.10
N THR A 86 -0.37 18.90 -20.43
CA THR A 86 0.22 19.88 -21.35
C THR A 86 1.52 20.46 -20.80
N LEU A 87 1.56 20.77 -19.49
CA LEU A 87 2.76 21.25 -18.81
C LEU A 87 3.90 20.22 -18.88
N VAL A 88 3.64 18.98 -18.46
CA VAL A 88 4.66 17.91 -18.41
C VAL A 88 5.20 17.63 -19.81
N LYS A 89 4.31 17.54 -20.82
CA LYS A 89 4.69 17.36 -22.22
C LYS A 89 5.60 18.48 -22.72
N ASN A 90 5.19 19.74 -22.55
CA ASN A 90 5.96 20.89 -23.05
C ASN A 90 7.31 21.02 -22.33
N TYR A 91 7.36 20.82 -21.02
CA TYR A 91 8.62 20.81 -20.27
C TYR A 91 9.54 19.68 -20.74
N GLY A 92 9.00 18.49 -21.01
CA GLY A 92 9.75 17.37 -21.59
C GLY A 92 10.36 17.71 -22.96
N THR A 93 9.61 18.37 -23.85
CA THR A 93 10.14 18.79 -25.17
C THR A 93 11.28 19.80 -25.10
N MET A 94 11.39 20.54 -24.00
CA MET A 94 12.48 21.48 -23.72
C MET A 94 13.63 20.82 -22.95
N GLY A 95 13.59 19.50 -22.72
CA GLY A 95 14.59 18.77 -21.95
C GLY A 95 14.56 19.07 -20.45
N CYS A 96 13.49 19.71 -19.96
CA CYS A 96 13.33 19.99 -18.54
C CYS A 96 12.92 18.69 -17.81
N ARG A 97 13.76 18.23 -16.88
CA ARG A 97 13.34 17.16 -15.97
C ARG A 97 12.39 17.74 -14.92
N MET A 98 11.15 17.25 -14.90
CA MET A 98 10.15 17.68 -13.93
C MET A 98 10.62 17.31 -12.52
N SER A 99 10.41 18.21 -11.56
CA SER A 99 10.73 17.90 -10.16
C SER A 99 9.77 16.84 -9.63
N LEU A 100 10.24 15.98 -8.73
CA LEU A 100 9.44 14.96 -8.04
C LEU A 100 8.10 15.51 -7.52
N LYS A 101 8.09 16.74 -6.99
CA LYS A 101 6.88 17.44 -6.50
C LYS A 101 5.78 17.63 -7.56
N VAL A 102 6.13 17.72 -8.84
CA VAL A 102 5.15 17.91 -9.93
C VAL A 102 4.69 16.57 -10.48
N ASN A 103 5.56 15.56 -10.55
CA ASN A 103 5.15 14.20 -10.95
C ASN A 103 4.19 13.58 -9.92
N ILE A 104 4.46 13.80 -8.63
CA ILE A 104 3.54 13.41 -7.54
C ILE A 104 2.20 14.15 -7.66
N LEU A 105 2.23 15.43 -8.02
CA LEU A 105 1.02 16.23 -8.16
C LEU A 105 0.17 15.75 -9.33
N ASP A 106 0.80 15.44 -10.47
CA ASP A 106 0.18 14.91 -11.69
C ASP A 106 -0.46 13.52 -11.45
N ALA A 107 0.23 12.65 -10.70
CA ALA A 107 -0.25 11.31 -10.36
C ALA A 107 -1.44 11.27 -9.37
N HIS A 108 -1.83 12.41 -8.79
CA HIS A 108 -2.88 12.51 -7.78
C HIS A 108 -3.89 13.61 -8.08
N LEU A 109 -3.97 14.10 -9.33
CA LEU A 109 -4.85 15.22 -9.73
C LEU A 109 -6.33 14.98 -9.37
N ASP A 110 -6.78 13.74 -9.49
CA ASP A 110 -8.09 13.21 -9.13
C ASP A 110 -8.45 13.39 -7.64
N LYS A 111 -7.43 13.46 -6.77
CA LYS A 111 -7.61 13.63 -5.31
C LYS A 111 -7.79 15.09 -4.89
N PHE A 112 -7.61 16.06 -5.78
CA PHE A 112 -7.75 17.50 -5.47
C PHE A 112 -9.12 18.04 -5.88
N LYS A 113 -10.18 17.77 -5.11
CA LYS A 113 -11.54 18.26 -5.44
C LYS A 113 -11.70 19.79 -5.34
N GLU A 114 -10.92 20.46 -4.47
CA GLU A 114 -11.03 21.91 -4.22
C GLU A 114 -9.82 22.75 -4.65
N ASN A 115 -10.04 24.06 -4.72
CA ASN A 115 -9.17 25.07 -5.31
C ASN A 115 -8.13 25.64 -4.32
N MET A 116 -6.88 25.77 -4.77
CA MET A 116 -5.71 25.89 -3.89
C MET A 116 -5.34 27.29 -3.42
N GLY A 117 -5.86 28.33 -4.07
CA GLY A 117 -5.56 29.72 -3.72
C GLY A 117 -6.28 30.20 -2.46
N ILE A 118 -7.46 29.65 -2.18
CA ILE A 118 -8.36 30.05 -1.08
C ILE A 118 -7.76 29.69 0.30
N LEU A 119 -6.95 28.64 0.37
CA LEU A 119 -6.40 28.10 1.63
C LEU A 119 -5.16 28.85 2.18
N ARG A 120 -4.69 29.92 1.53
CA ARG A 120 -3.52 30.68 2.02
C ARG A 120 -3.79 31.57 3.24
N GLY A 121 -5.06 31.90 3.51
CA GLY A 121 -5.45 32.74 4.65
C GLY A 121 -5.25 32.08 6.03
N ALA A 122 -5.22 30.76 6.12
CA ALA A 122 -5.15 30.02 7.38
C ALA A 122 -3.72 29.83 7.96
N ARG A 123 -2.72 30.56 7.45
CA ARG A 123 -1.29 30.36 7.78
C ARG A 123 -0.80 31.01 9.09
N GLN A 124 -1.62 31.74 9.83
CA GLN A 124 -1.14 32.56 10.96
C GLN A 124 -1.38 32.02 12.37
N ALA A 125 -1.97 30.84 12.56
CA ALA A 125 -2.09 30.24 13.88
C ALA A 125 -1.62 28.79 13.84
N LEU A 126 -0.44 28.49 14.38
CA LEU A 126 -0.10 27.18 14.96
C LEU A 126 1.25 27.25 15.73
N PRO A 127 1.33 26.82 17.01
CA PRO A 127 2.53 26.93 17.86
C PRO A 127 3.53 25.78 17.66
N PRO A 128 4.78 25.90 18.18
CA PRO A 128 5.82 24.89 18.06
C PRO A 128 5.61 23.73 19.05
N GLY A 129 5.53 22.50 18.54
CA GLY A 129 5.39 21.28 19.33
C GLY A 129 5.29 20.05 18.41
N TYR A 130 6.37 19.27 18.39
CA TYR A 130 6.56 18.05 17.60
C TYR A 130 6.12 16.81 18.41
N ASN A 131 5.81 15.73 17.68
CA ASN A 131 5.31 14.41 18.10
C ASN A 131 3.78 14.30 18.20
N GLY A 132 3.18 13.52 17.28
CA GLY A 132 1.79 13.04 17.42
C GLY A 132 0.80 13.37 16.31
N ARG A 133 1.18 14.04 15.20
CA ARG A 133 0.21 14.58 14.23
C ARG A 133 0.11 13.89 12.87
N VAL A 134 0.47 12.60 12.78
CA VAL A 134 0.23 11.80 11.55
C VAL A 134 -1.14 11.09 11.61
N CYS A 135 -1.76 10.93 12.78
CA CYS A 135 -2.90 10.02 12.97
C CYS A 135 -4.28 10.70 13.09
N HIS A 136 -4.50 11.88 12.53
CA HIS A 136 -5.80 12.59 12.62
C HIS A 136 -6.49 12.88 11.28
N TYR A 137 -5.97 12.38 10.17
CA TYR A 137 -6.40 12.86 8.85
C TYR A 137 -6.71 11.75 7.84
N GLN A 138 -7.27 10.61 8.27
CA GLN A 138 -7.84 9.64 7.33
C GLN A 138 -9.28 10.03 6.95
N GLY A 139 -9.49 10.35 5.68
CA GLY A 139 -10.81 10.61 5.07
C GLY A 139 -11.00 12.01 4.50
N GLN A 140 -10.15 12.97 4.88
CA GLN A 140 -10.18 14.33 4.33
C GLN A 140 -8.74 14.78 4.07
N TYR A 141 -8.22 14.53 2.87
CA TYR A 141 -6.88 14.97 2.49
C TYR A 141 -6.97 16.21 1.59
N ASN A 142 -6.44 17.34 2.07
CA ASN A 142 -6.21 18.53 1.26
C ASN A 142 -4.73 18.59 0.84
N LYS A 143 -4.39 19.37 -0.19
CA LYS A 143 -3.03 19.50 -0.75
C LYS A 143 -1.94 19.77 0.26
N ASN A 144 -2.24 20.57 1.27
CA ASN A 144 -1.28 20.87 2.32
C ASN A 144 -1.01 19.61 3.18
N MET A 145 -1.99 18.74 3.37
CA MET A 145 -1.85 17.51 4.16
C MET A 145 -1.11 16.41 3.41
N MET A 146 -1.37 16.20 2.11
CA MET A 146 -0.59 15.24 1.30
C MET A 146 0.85 15.72 1.07
N GLY A 147 1.05 17.02 0.84
CA GLY A 147 2.38 17.61 0.74
C GLY A 147 3.17 17.50 2.06
N ASN A 148 2.51 17.72 3.20
CA ASN A 148 3.12 17.54 4.52
C ASN A 148 3.39 16.07 4.83
N TYR A 149 2.50 15.16 4.44
CA TYR A 149 2.68 13.72 4.59
C TYR A 149 3.92 13.23 3.83
N ILE A 150 4.01 13.55 2.54
CA ILE A 150 5.15 13.19 1.69
C ILE A 150 6.43 13.83 2.20
N TRP A 151 6.37 15.10 2.63
CA TRP A 151 7.51 15.77 3.23
C TRP A 151 7.95 15.12 4.54
N GLY A 152 6.99 14.68 5.36
CA GLY A 152 7.24 13.93 6.59
C GLY A 152 7.99 12.63 6.33
N VAL A 153 7.47 11.79 5.42
CA VAL A 153 8.11 10.54 5.01
C VAL A 153 9.51 10.78 4.46
N LEU A 154 9.67 11.81 3.62
CA LEU A 154 10.99 12.20 3.09
C LEU A 154 11.95 12.60 4.21
N CYS A 155 11.53 13.45 5.14
CA CYS A 155 12.36 13.89 6.26
C CYS A 155 12.80 12.73 7.15
N GLU A 156 11.89 11.83 7.47
CA GLU A 156 12.15 10.65 8.29
C GLU A 156 13.13 9.69 7.59
N MET A 157 12.91 9.41 6.31
CA MET A 157 13.85 8.61 5.52
C MET A 157 15.24 9.24 5.46
N CYS A 158 15.34 10.56 5.34
CA CYS A 158 16.65 11.22 5.37
C CYS A 158 17.34 11.14 6.72
N GLN A 159 16.59 11.14 7.83
CA GLN A 159 17.14 10.89 9.16
C GLN A 159 17.61 9.44 9.30
N ILE A 160 16.83 8.47 8.81
CA ILE A 160 17.20 7.05 8.81
C ILE A 160 18.51 6.85 8.03
N MET A 161 18.59 7.37 6.81
CA MET A 161 19.79 7.29 5.97
C MET A 161 21.02 7.90 6.63
N SER A 162 20.86 8.97 7.40
CA SER A 162 21.95 9.64 8.11
C SER A 162 22.53 8.82 9.27
N LYS A 163 21.80 7.83 9.79
CA LYS A 163 22.27 6.96 10.86
C LYS A 163 23.20 5.84 10.36
N GLY A 164 23.21 5.58 9.05
CA GLY A 164 23.93 4.47 8.45
C GLY A 164 23.22 3.14 8.72
N VAL A 165 22.29 2.80 7.84
CA VAL A 165 21.49 1.58 7.93
C VAL A 165 21.85 0.62 6.80
N VAL A 166 21.70 -0.67 7.04
CA VAL A 166 21.94 -1.73 6.04
C VAL A 166 20.67 -2.13 5.28
N ALA A 167 19.50 -1.88 5.85
CA ALA A 167 18.20 -2.11 5.23
C ALA A 167 17.12 -1.23 5.87
N VAL A 168 16.00 -1.05 5.17
CA VAL A 168 14.79 -0.38 5.66
C VAL A 168 13.63 -1.37 5.60
N LEU A 169 12.81 -1.42 6.66
CA LEU A 169 11.69 -2.36 6.80
C LEU A 169 10.37 -1.58 6.95
N GLY A 170 9.34 -1.94 6.19
CA GLY A 170 7.99 -1.34 6.29
C GLY A 170 7.86 0.08 5.72
N PRO A 171 6.75 0.80 5.98
CA PRO A 171 5.73 0.54 6.99
C PRO A 171 4.79 -0.60 6.61
N SER A 172 4.09 -1.15 7.60
CA SER A 172 3.09 -2.21 7.42
C SER A 172 1.70 -1.72 7.02
N ALA A 173 1.35 -0.47 7.39
CA ALA A 173 -0.02 0.04 7.28
C ALA A 173 -0.17 1.32 6.44
N SER A 174 0.84 1.67 5.63
CA SER A 174 0.73 2.81 4.72
C SER A 174 1.25 2.51 3.32
N PRO A 175 0.38 2.01 2.43
CA PRO A 175 0.71 1.76 1.03
C PRO A 175 1.33 3.01 0.35
N ALA A 176 0.69 4.18 0.51
CA ALA A 176 1.14 5.42 -0.10
C ALA A 176 2.60 5.82 0.25
N SER A 177 3.11 5.42 1.42
CA SER A 177 4.51 5.66 1.80
C SER A 177 5.49 4.71 1.14
N ASN A 178 5.09 3.48 0.83
CA ASN A 178 5.98 2.45 0.31
C ASN A 178 6.65 2.87 -0.99
N SER A 179 5.89 3.49 -1.91
CA SER A 179 6.45 3.98 -3.18
C SER A 179 7.49 5.09 -2.95
N ILE A 180 7.34 5.92 -1.92
CA ILE A 180 8.30 6.98 -1.59
C ILE A 180 9.56 6.35 -1.01
N ILE A 181 9.40 5.44 -0.05
CA ILE A 181 10.50 4.74 0.64
C ILE A 181 11.29 3.90 -0.36
N SER A 182 10.61 3.12 -1.20
CA SER A 182 11.22 2.32 -2.27
C SER A 182 12.08 3.17 -3.19
N ASN A 183 11.57 4.33 -3.64
CA ASN A 183 12.34 5.22 -4.51
C ASN A 183 13.60 5.78 -3.82
N ILE A 184 13.50 6.21 -2.56
CA ILE A 184 14.65 6.75 -1.81
C ILE A 184 15.69 5.65 -1.58
N CYS A 185 15.24 4.47 -1.16
CA CYS A 185 16.08 3.30 -0.94
C CYS A 185 16.79 2.89 -2.24
N GLY A 186 16.08 2.91 -3.37
CA GLY A 186 16.67 2.60 -4.67
C GLY A 186 17.68 3.64 -5.17
N GLU A 187 17.47 4.94 -4.93
CA GLU A 187 18.49 5.97 -5.23
C GLU A 187 19.71 5.89 -4.30
N LYS A 188 19.59 5.21 -3.16
CA LYS A 188 20.66 5.05 -2.17
C LYS A 188 21.31 3.67 -2.17
N GLU A 189 20.80 2.76 -3.00
CA GLU A 189 21.14 1.33 -3.01
C GLU A 189 21.06 0.72 -1.60
N VAL A 190 20.06 1.10 -0.82
CA VAL A 190 19.78 0.47 0.47
C VAL A 190 18.62 -0.49 0.29
N PRO A 191 18.76 -1.79 0.62
CA PRO A 191 17.66 -2.75 0.57
C PRO A 191 16.42 -2.29 1.32
N TYR A 192 15.27 -2.42 0.64
CA TYR A 192 13.96 -2.14 1.20
C TYR A 192 13.12 -3.42 1.21
N VAL A 193 12.70 -3.85 2.39
CA VAL A 193 11.83 -5.02 2.60
C VAL A 193 10.43 -4.54 2.97
N LYS A 194 9.49 -4.79 2.06
CA LYS A 194 8.08 -4.45 2.18
C LYS A 194 7.33 -5.54 2.94
N VAL A 195 6.44 -5.08 3.82
CA VAL A 195 5.56 -5.91 4.67
C VAL A 195 4.10 -5.42 4.65
N ALA A 196 3.79 -4.45 3.79
CA ALA A 196 2.47 -3.86 3.57
C ALA A 196 1.84 -4.38 2.27
N PRO A 197 0.51 -4.29 2.09
CA PRO A 197 -0.16 -4.68 0.84
C PRO A 197 0.43 -4.04 -0.43
N GLU A 198 0.24 -4.68 -1.59
CA GLU A 198 0.70 -4.15 -2.88
C GLU A 198 0.13 -2.74 -3.14
N ASP A 199 0.98 -1.88 -3.72
CA ASP A 199 0.56 -0.55 -4.14
C ASP A 199 -0.06 -0.63 -5.55
N ILE A 200 -1.18 0.05 -5.75
CA ILE A 200 -1.85 0.16 -7.06
C ILE A 200 -0.91 0.77 -8.12
N LEU A 201 0.04 1.59 -7.68
CA LEU A 201 1.02 2.25 -8.55
C LEU A 201 2.35 1.49 -8.51
N LYS A 202 2.48 0.49 -9.38
CA LYS A 202 3.79 -0.08 -9.73
C LYS A 202 4.58 0.99 -10.49
N VAL A 203 5.64 1.53 -9.88
CA VAL A 203 6.62 2.31 -10.62
C VAL A 203 7.17 1.39 -11.70
N GLN A 204 6.93 1.72 -12.97
CA GLN A 204 7.53 0.97 -14.07
C GLN A 204 9.05 1.16 -14.00
N PHE A 205 9.77 0.06 -13.76
CA PHE A 205 11.23 -0.02 -13.68
C PHE A 205 11.86 0.67 -12.45
N PRO A 206 11.71 0.12 -11.23
CA PRO A 206 12.51 0.59 -10.10
C PRO A 206 14.00 0.34 -10.37
N ARG A 207 14.87 1.31 -10.06
CA ARG A 207 16.33 1.16 -10.23
C ARG A 207 16.92 0.05 -9.34
N PHE A 208 16.26 -0.22 -8.22
CA PHE A 208 16.67 -1.20 -7.23
C PHE A 208 15.43 -1.97 -6.79
N THR A 209 15.47 -3.29 -6.90
CA THR A 209 14.33 -4.15 -6.60
C THR A 209 14.02 -4.15 -5.11
N THR A 210 12.74 -4.01 -4.77
CA THR A 210 12.25 -4.16 -3.40
C THR A 210 11.93 -5.61 -3.12
N LEU A 211 12.15 -6.07 -1.89
CA LEU A 211 11.75 -7.40 -1.45
C LEU A 211 10.36 -7.33 -0.82
N ASP A 212 9.46 -8.24 -1.16
CA ASP A 212 8.11 -8.30 -0.61
C ASP A 212 7.88 -9.66 0.05
N LEU A 213 7.64 -9.64 1.36
CA LEU A 213 7.37 -10.84 2.16
C LEU A 213 5.89 -11.23 2.15
N ARG A 214 5.00 -10.38 1.62
CA ARG A 214 3.58 -10.73 1.50
C ARG A 214 3.34 -11.64 0.30
N PRO A 215 2.34 -12.53 0.39
CA PRO A 215 1.75 -13.17 -0.78
C PRO A 215 1.35 -12.15 -1.83
N THR A 216 1.59 -12.46 -3.11
CA THR A 216 1.19 -11.56 -4.18
C THR A 216 -0.32 -11.66 -4.45
N ASN A 217 -0.87 -10.61 -5.04
CA ASN A 217 -2.27 -10.58 -5.48
C ASN A 217 -2.59 -11.70 -6.51
N THR A 218 -1.60 -12.06 -7.32
CA THR A 218 -1.68 -13.21 -8.24
C THR A 218 -1.82 -14.52 -7.48
N ASP A 219 -1.04 -14.68 -6.41
CA ASP A 219 -1.02 -15.89 -5.60
C ASP A 219 -2.37 -16.09 -4.90
N ILE A 220 -2.94 -15.01 -4.34
CA ILE A 220 -4.27 -15.01 -3.72
C ILE A 220 -5.34 -15.35 -4.78
N SER A 221 -5.26 -14.76 -5.97
CA SER A 221 -6.19 -15.04 -7.07
C SER A 221 -6.19 -16.51 -7.47
N LEU A 222 -5.01 -17.12 -7.60
CA LEU A 222 -4.85 -18.53 -7.94
C LEU A 222 -5.39 -19.44 -6.82
N ALA A 223 -5.13 -19.10 -5.56
CA ALA A 223 -5.65 -19.86 -4.42
C ALA A 223 -7.20 -19.82 -4.37
N VAL A 224 -7.81 -18.66 -4.63
CA VAL A 224 -9.27 -18.54 -4.70
C VAL A 224 -9.83 -19.34 -5.88
N ALA A 225 -9.24 -19.23 -7.08
CA ALA A 225 -9.68 -19.99 -8.24
C ALA A 225 -9.58 -21.51 -8.01
N GLY A 226 -8.52 -21.94 -7.34
CA GLY A 226 -8.32 -23.32 -6.91
C GLY A 226 -9.41 -23.82 -5.98
N LEU A 227 -9.77 -22.99 -4.99
CA LEU A 227 -10.84 -23.30 -4.05
C LEU A 227 -12.20 -23.39 -4.74
N LEU A 228 -12.51 -22.49 -5.69
CA LEU A 228 -13.76 -22.53 -6.46
C LEU A 228 -13.86 -23.81 -7.31
N THR A 229 -12.74 -24.21 -7.91
CA THR A 229 -12.64 -25.47 -8.66
C THR A 229 -12.88 -26.67 -7.75
N PHE A 230 -12.26 -26.67 -6.56
CA PHE A 230 -12.45 -27.73 -5.57
C PHE A 230 -13.90 -27.84 -5.07
N LEU A 231 -14.56 -26.70 -4.86
CA LEU A 231 -15.96 -26.64 -4.44
C LEU A 231 -16.96 -26.93 -5.58
N ASN A 232 -16.50 -27.09 -6.82
CA ASN A 232 -17.33 -27.20 -8.03
C ASN A 232 -18.35 -26.05 -8.16
N SER A 233 -17.96 -24.84 -7.79
CA SER A 233 -18.85 -23.68 -7.78
C SER A 233 -19.08 -23.14 -9.20
N THR A 234 -20.23 -23.43 -9.80
CA THR A 234 -20.57 -22.97 -11.16
C THR A 234 -20.99 -21.50 -11.24
N THR A 235 -21.54 -20.96 -10.16
CA THR A 235 -21.97 -19.57 -10.03
C THR A 235 -21.38 -18.99 -8.74
N SER A 236 -20.69 -17.86 -8.87
CA SER A 236 -20.05 -17.19 -7.75
C SER A 236 -20.31 -15.68 -7.80
N CYS A 237 -20.31 -15.03 -6.65
CA CYS A 237 -20.40 -13.58 -6.57
C CYS A 237 -19.17 -13.00 -5.88
N LEU A 238 -18.55 -11.99 -6.48
CA LEU A 238 -17.48 -11.20 -5.88
C LEU A 238 -18.03 -9.90 -5.32
N ILE A 239 -17.85 -9.68 -4.02
CA ILE A 239 -18.11 -8.42 -3.32
C ILE A 239 -16.79 -7.67 -3.18
N CYS A 240 -16.71 -6.48 -3.78
CA CYS A 240 -15.57 -5.59 -3.68
C CYS A 240 -15.91 -4.37 -2.82
N ALA A 241 -15.13 -4.12 -1.75
CA ALA A 241 -15.31 -2.92 -0.93
C ALA A 241 -14.81 -1.64 -1.63
N GLU A 242 -13.76 -1.77 -2.44
CA GLU A 242 -13.19 -0.68 -3.25
C GLU A 242 -12.96 -1.14 -4.69
N ALA A 243 -12.91 -0.20 -5.63
CA ALA A 243 -12.64 -0.49 -7.05
C ALA A 243 -11.28 -1.19 -7.29
N ASN A 244 -10.33 -1.04 -6.36
CA ASN A 244 -8.99 -1.67 -6.44
C ASN A 244 -9.05 -3.19 -6.40
N CYS A 245 -10.11 -3.77 -5.83
CA CYS A 245 -10.42 -5.21 -5.86
C CYS A 245 -10.28 -5.81 -7.26
N LEU A 246 -10.73 -5.10 -8.30
CA LEU A 246 -10.69 -5.57 -9.69
C LEU A 246 -9.25 -5.71 -10.22
N LEU A 247 -8.34 -4.87 -9.72
CA LEU A 247 -6.92 -4.92 -10.08
C LEU A 247 -6.20 -6.00 -9.27
N ASN A 248 -6.52 -6.13 -7.98
CA ASN A 248 -5.94 -7.16 -7.11
C ASN A 248 -6.31 -8.57 -7.60
N LEU A 249 -7.55 -8.75 -8.07
CA LEU A 249 -8.07 -10.05 -8.50
C LEU A 249 -8.11 -10.19 -10.03
N GLU A 250 -7.29 -9.44 -10.77
CA GLU A 250 -7.28 -9.46 -12.24
C GLU A 250 -7.13 -10.89 -12.80
N VAL A 251 -6.26 -11.70 -12.19
CA VAL A 251 -5.99 -13.07 -12.63
C VAL A 251 -7.23 -13.96 -12.44
N LEU A 252 -7.92 -13.83 -11.31
CA LEU A 252 -9.17 -14.53 -11.04
C LEU A 252 -10.25 -14.11 -12.05
N LEU A 253 -10.45 -12.80 -12.26
CA LEU A 253 -11.44 -12.27 -13.19
C LEU A 253 -11.21 -12.78 -14.63
N ARG A 254 -9.95 -12.79 -15.08
CA ARG A 254 -9.57 -13.30 -16.41
C ARG A 254 -9.90 -14.78 -16.60
N GLN A 255 -9.78 -15.59 -15.55
CA GLN A 255 -10.11 -17.01 -15.62
C GLN A 255 -11.61 -17.22 -15.87
N PHE A 256 -12.47 -16.44 -15.21
CA PHE A 256 -13.92 -16.50 -15.41
C PHE A 256 -14.36 -16.04 -16.80
N LEU A 257 -13.67 -15.06 -17.42
CA LEU A 257 -13.96 -14.61 -18.79
C LEU A 257 -13.77 -15.69 -19.86
N ILE A 258 -12.97 -16.71 -19.57
CA ILE A 258 -12.63 -17.81 -20.50
C ILE A 258 -13.41 -19.08 -20.15
N SER A 259 -13.87 -19.18 -18.90
CA SER A 259 -14.64 -20.32 -18.39
C SER A 259 -16.11 -20.29 -18.81
N LYS A 260 -16.82 -21.42 -18.62
CA LYS A 260 -18.29 -21.47 -18.75
C LYS A 260 -19.01 -21.02 -17.47
N GLU A 261 -18.26 -20.80 -16.38
CA GLU A 261 -18.78 -20.42 -15.08
C GLU A 261 -19.11 -18.93 -15.04
N THR A 262 -20.05 -18.53 -14.19
CA THR A 262 -20.46 -17.14 -14.09
C THR A 262 -19.98 -16.51 -12.79
N LEU A 263 -19.35 -15.35 -12.91
CA LEU A 263 -18.92 -14.53 -11.79
C LEU A 263 -19.65 -13.18 -11.85
N SER A 264 -20.55 -12.94 -10.89
CA SER A 264 -21.20 -11.62 -10.73
C SER A 264 -20.35 -10.74 -9.82
N VAL A 265 -19.91 -9.58 -10.32
CA VAL A 265 -19.11 -8.63 -9.53
C VAL A 265 -20.00 -7.51 -9.02
N ARG A 266 -19.99 -7.28 -7.71
CA ARG A 266 -20.79 -6.27 -7.01
C ARG A 266 -19.88 -5.41 -6.13
N MET A 267 -20.02 -4.10 -6.22
CA MET A 267 -19.22 -3.15 -5.43
C MET A 267 -20.09 -2.50 -4.34
N LEU A 268 -19.51 -2.28 -3.16
CA LEU A 268 -20.14 -1.46 -2.14
C LEU A 268 -20.24 0.00 -2.60
N ASP A 269 -21.32 0.66 -2.18
CA ASP A 269 -21.55 2.07 -2.48
C ASP A 269 -20.82 3.00 -1.49
N ASP A 270 -20.96 4.31 -1.70
CA ASP A 270 -20.37 5.33 -0.82
C ASP A 270 -21.00 5.31 0.60
N SER A 271 -22.18 4.70 0.76
CA SER A 271 -22.82 4.55 2.07
C SER A 271 -22.13 3.50 2.94
N GLN A 272 -21.37 2.59 2.30
CA GLN A 272 -20.66 1.48 2.93
C GLN A 272 -21.61 0.52 3.69
N ASP A 273 -22.91 0.56 3.42
CA ASP A 273 -23.89 -0.40 3.93
C ASP A 273 -23.97 -1.61 2.97
N PRO A 274 -23.59 -2.82 3.39
CA PRO A 274 -23.67 -4.01 2.54
C PRO A 274 -25.08 -4.58 2.39
N THR A 275 -26.06 -4.11 3.18
CA THR A 275 -27.44 -4.64 3.21
C THR A 275 -28.14 -4.73 1.86
N PRO A 276 -28.19 -3.68 1.00
CA PRO A 276 -28.87 -3.76 -0.30
C PRO A 276 -28.20 -4.78 -1.21
N LEU A 277 -26.87 -4.77 -1.25
CA LEU A 277 -26.06 -5.68 -2.06
C LEU A 277 -26.28 -7.14 -1.65
N LEU A 278 -26.34 -7.42 -0.34
CA LEU A 278 -26.63 -8.76 0.18
C LEU A 278 -28.05 -9.24 -0.16
N LYS A 279 -29.05 -8.35 -0.14
CA LYS A 279 -30.41 -8.69 -0.58
C LYS A 279 -30.43 -9.09 -2.06
N GLU A 280 -29.73 -8.36 -2.92
CA GLU A 280 -29.63 -8.70 -4.34
C GLU A 280 -28.93 -10.05 -4.57
N ILE A 281 -27.84 -10.34 -3.84
CA ILE A 281 -27.15 -11.65 -3.90
C ILE A 281 -28.08 -12.79 -3.46
N ARG A 282 -28.87 -12.55 -2.40
CA ARG A 282 -29.84 -13.53 -1.90
C ARG A 282 -30.92 -13.81 -2.93
N ASP A 283 -31.42 -12.78 -3.60
CA ASP A 283 -32.46 -12.89 -4.62
C ASP A 283 -31.95 -13.61 -5.89
N ASP A 284 -30.66 -13.42 -6.23
CA ASP A 284 -29.96 -14.17 -7.29
C ASP A 284 -29.71 -15.66 -6.94
N LYS A 285 -29.90 -16.04 -5.66
CA LYS A 285 -29.65 -17.38 -5.13
C LYS A 285 -28.20 -17.86 -5.27
N THR A 286 -27.24 -16.95 -5.31
CA THR A 286 -25.82 -17.28 -5.42
C THR A 286 -25.29 -17.82 -4.09
N ALA A 287 -24.81 -19.07 -4.10
CA ALA A 287 -24.35 -19.76 -2.89
C ALA A 287 -22.90 -19.44 -2.51
N THR A 288 -22.02 -19.23 -3.50
CA THR A 288 -20.59 -18.95 -3.25
C THR A 288 -20.32 -17.45 -3.34
N ILE A 289 -19.88 -16.85 -2.24
CA ILE A 289 -19.66 -15.42 -2.10
C ILE A 289 -18.19 -15.18 -1.76
N ILE A 290 -17.48 -14.49 -2.65
CA ILE A 290 -16.08 -14.07 -2.48
C ILE A 290 -16.10 -12.63 -1.97
N VAL A 291 -15.37 -12.34 -0.90
CA VAL A 291 -15.33 -11.02 -0.27
C VAL A 291 -13.91 -10.47 -0.30
N ASP A 292 -13.73 -9.38 -1.04
CA ASP A 292 -12.50 -8.58 -1.06
C ASP A 292 -12.74 -7.26 -0.33
N ALA A 293 -12.37 -7.26 0.94
CA ALA A 293 -12.56 -6.15 1.84
C ALA A 293 -11.50 -6.16 2.96
N ASN A 294 -11.29 -5.01 3.60
CA ASN A 294 -10.52 -4.96 4.83
C ASN A 294 -11.26 -5.67 5.98
N ALA A 295 -10.59 -5.85 7.12
CA ALA A 295 -11.16 -6.57 8.27
C ALA A 295 -12.45 -5.90 8.80
N THR A 296 -12.47 -4.56 8.88
CA THR A 296 -13.62 -3.79 9.38
C THR A 296 -14.86 -4.04 8.52
N MET A 297 -14.73 -3.97 7.19
CA MET A 297 -15.84 -4.13 6.27
C MET A 297 -16.24 -5.60 6.11
N SER A 298 -15.27 -6.52 6.16
CA SER A 298 -15.55 -7.96 6.18
C SER A 298 -16.46 -8.34 7.35
N HIS A 299 -16.23 -7.75 8.52
CA HIS A 299 -17.10 -7.90 9.69
C HIS A 299 -18.51 -7.36 9.40
N SER A 300 -18.63 -6.11 8.95
CA SER A 300 -19.94 -5.50 8.64
C SER A 300 -20.74 -6.34 7.64
N ILE A 301 -20.07 -6.95 6.65
CA ILE A 301 -20.72 -7.85 5.69
C ILE A 301 -21.26 -9.10 6.39
N LEU A 302 -20.49 -9.74 7.26
CA LEU A 302 -20.93 -10.94 7.99
C LEU A 302 -22.05 -10.63 8.99
N GLU A 303 -21.98 -9.49 9.68
CA GLU A 303 -23.02 -9.03 10.60
C GLU A 303 -24.36 -8.83 9.88
N ARG A 304 -24.37 -8.07 8.77
CA ARG A 304 -25.57 -7.89 7.96
C ARG A 304 -26.04 -9.19 7.29
N ALA A 305 -25.12 -10.06 6.90
CA ALA A 305 -25.47 -11.38 6.38
C ALA A 305 -26.19 -12.23 7.44
N SER A 306 -25.79 -12.14 8.71
CA SER A 306 -26.47 -12.78 9.83
C SER A 306 -27.91 -12.28 9.99
N GLU A 307 -28.09 -10.96 10.03
CA GLU A 307 -29.40 -10.30 10.14
C GLU A 307 -30.35 -10.69 8.98
N LEU A 308 -29.79 -10.95 7.78
CA LEU A 308 -30.54 -11.35 6.59
C LEU A 308 -30.75 -12.86 6.46
N GLY A 309 -30.27 -13.68 7.41
CA GLY A 309 -30.37 -15.13 7.39
C GLY A 309 -29.47 -15.81 6.35
N MET A 310 -28.40 -15.14 5.91
CA MET A 310 -27.45 -15.63 4.91
C MET A 310 -26.26 -16.38 5.52
N LEU A 311 -26.21 -16.57 6.84
CA LEU A 311 -25.19 -17.41 7.51
C LEU A 311 -25.66 -18.86 7.71
N SER A 312 -26.17 -19.49 6.66
CA SER A 312 -26.61 -20.90 6.71
C SER A 312 -25.65 -21.85 5.99
N VAL A 313 -25.89 -23.16 6.08
CA VAL A 313 -25.17 -24.22 5.31
C VAL A 313 -25.16 -23.99 3.81
N TYR A 314 -26.13 -23.24 3.30
CA TYR A 314 -26.29 -22.98 1.89
C TYR A 314 -25.18 -22.06 1.36
N TYR A 315 -24.71 -21.12 2.18
CA TYR A 315 -23.76 -20.11 1.76
C TYR A 315 -22.34 -20.50 2.12
N THR A 316 -21.43 -20.24 1.17
CA THR A 316 -19.98 -20.35 1.37
C THR A 316 -19.35 -18.99 1.15
N TYR A 317 -18.66 -18.48 2.17
CA TYR A 317 -17.96 -17.21 2.13
C TYR A 317 -16.45 -17.43 2.00
N ILE A 318 -15.82 -16.82 1.01
CA ILE A 318 -14.37 -16.90 0.76
C ILE A 318 -13.79 -15.49 0.91
N PHE A 319 -12.95 -15.28 1.93
CA PHE A 319 -12.29 -13.99 2.16
C PHE A 319 -10.90 -13.97 1.54
N THR A 320 -10.62 -12.96 0.72
CA THR A 320 -9.30 -12.78 0.07
C THR A 320 -8.27 -12.16 1.01
N SER A 321 -8.72 -11.43 2.03
CA SER A 321 -7.86 -10.79 3.00
C SER A 321 -7.10 -11.84 3.82
N LEU A 322 -5.78 -11.69 3.87
CA LEU A 322 -4.88 -12.50 4.73
C LEU A 322 -4.98 -12.14 6.22
N VAL A 323 -5.80 -11.13 6.54
CA VAL A 323 -6.11 -10.77 7.92
C VAL A 323 -7.05 -11.81 8.49
N ARG A 324 -6.86 -12.18 9.77
CA ARG A 324 -7.71 -13.17 10.43
C ARG A 324 -9.15 -12.65 10.57
N VAL A 325 -9.97 -12.90 9.55
CA VAL A 325 -11.41 -12.61 9.58
C VAL A 325 -12.12 -13.36 10.72
N PHE A 326 -11.55 -14.47 11.17
CA PHE A 326 -12.12 -15.31 12.22
C PHE A 326 -11.84 -14.83 13.65
N ASP A 327 -10.80 -14.01 13.87
CA ASP A 327 -10.59 -13.37 15.18
C ASP A 327 -11.61 -12.23 15.40
N LEU A 328 -12.32 -11.79 14.35
CA LEU A 328 -13.46 -10.86 14.40
C LEU A 328 -14.76 -11.51 14.92
N LEU A 329 -14.80 -12.83 15.16
CA LEU A 329 -16.03 -13.53 15.51
C LEU A 329 -16.20 -13.81 17.01
N LEU A 330 -15.27 -13.35 17.85
CA LEU A 330 -15.16 -13.85 19.24
C LEU A 330 -15.16 -12.80 20.36
N PHE A 331 -15.41 -11.50 20.12
CA PHE A 331 -15.15 -10.51 21.19
C PHE A 331 -16.11 -9.29 21.27
N PRO A 332 -16.48 -8.83 22.48
CA PRO A 332 -17.46 -7.76 22.71
C PRO A 332 -17.09 -6.39 22.13
N ALA A 333 -18.13 -5.72 21.64
CA ALA A 333 -18.15 -4.39 21.03
C ALA A 333 -18.23 -3.22 22.03
N GLU A 334 -18.17 -3.48 23.34
CA GLU A 334 -18.41 -2.42 24.31
C GLU A 334 -17.12 -1.70 24.69
N LEU A 335 -17.05 -0.45 24.22
CA LEU A 335 -16.18 0.64 24.68
C LEU A 335 -14.79 0.23 25.17
N MET A 336 -13.77 0.43 24.34
CA MET A 336 -12.42 0.53 24.87
C MET A 336 -11.54 1.60 24.22
N VAL A 337 -11.03 2.46 25.08
CA VAL A 337 -10.00 3.46 24.80
C VAL A 337 -8.67 2.86 25.22
N CYS A 338 -7.86 2.41 24.27
CA CYS A 338 -6.47 2.15 24.57
C CYS A 338 -5.75 3.51 24.75
N SER A 339 -5.16 3.72 25.93
CA SER A 339 -4.66 5.03 26.38
C SER A 339 -3.31 5.42 25.73
N SER A 340 -2.61 4.49 25.08
CA SER A 340 -1.30 4.75 24.48
C SER A 340 -1.38 5.16 23.00
N ALA A 341 -0.43 6.00 22.57
CA ALA A 341 -0.32 6.46 21.18
C ALA A 341 -0.12 5.31 20.16
N VAL A 342 0.24 4.10 20.63
CA VAL A 342 0.41 2.88 19.82
C VAL A 342 -0.94 2.29 19.42
N ALA A 343 -1.96 2.45 20.25
CA ALA A 343 -3.30 1.92 20.03
C ALA A 343 -4.33 2.97 19.55
N LYS A 344 -3.93 4.26 19.53
CA LYS A 344 -4.64 5.36 18.83
C LYS A 344 -4.35 5.43 17.33
N MET A 345 -3.58 4.48 16.78
CA MET A 345 -3.43 4.37 15.33
C MET A 345 -4.74 3.79 14.74
N PRO A 346 -5.42 4.51 13.83
CA PRO A 346 -6.57 3.97 13.07
C PRO A 346 -6.15 2.87 12.07
N PHE A 347 -4.93 2.35 12.20
CA PHE A 347 -4.27 1.36 11.35
C PHE A 347 -4.23 -0.03 11.97
N MET A 348 -4.94 -0.24 13.08
CA MET A 348 -5.07 -1.58 13.61
C MET A 348 -5.85 -2.42 12.59
N GLU A 349 -5.18 -3.43 12.03
CA GLU A 349 -5.78 -4.60 11.34
C GLU A 349 -6.68 -5.42 12.30
N PHE A 350 -7.30 -4.75 13.28
CA PHE A 350 -8.15 -5.30 14.32
C PHE A 350 -9.40 -4.44 14.37
N SER A 351 -10.47 -4.96 13.78
CA SER A 351 -11.78 -4.74 14.38
C SER A 351 -12.00 -5.86 15.37
N LEU A 352 -12.67 -5.54 16.47
CA LEU A 352 -13.07 -6.46 17.52
C LEU A 352 -14.54 -6.15 17.74
N LEU A 353 -15.41 -7.01 17.23
CA LEU A 353 -16.85 -6.94 17.43
C LEU A 353 -17.40 -8.37 17.53
N ARG A 354 -18.48 -8.54 18.27
CA ARG A 354 -18.96 -9.83 18.75
C ARG A 354 -20.00 -10.33 17.75
N LEU A 355 -19.80 -11.52 17.21
CA LEU A 355 -20.83 -12.28 16.52
C LEU A 355 -21.08 -13.56 17.33
N ASP A 356 -21.53 -13.41 18.59
CA ASP A 356 -21.84 -14.55 19.47
C ASP A 356 -22.85 -15.53 18.85
N ASP A 357 -23.66 -15.06 17.90
CA ASP A 357 -24.71 -15.85 17.25
C ASP A 357 -24.25 -16.61 16.00
N VAL A 358 -22.98 -16.45 15.57
CA VAL A 358 -22.44 -17.13 14.38
C VAL A 358 -21.77 -18.47 14.74
N ALA A 359 -21.37 -18.65 15.99
CA ALA A 359 -20.80 -19.91 16.47
C ALA A 359 -21.79 -21.09 16.41
N ASP A 360 -23.09 -20.80 16.37
CA ASP A 360 -24.16 -21.82 16.34
C ASP A 360 -24.57 -22.23 14.91
N GLN A 361 -24.01 -21.60 13.87
CA GLN A 361 -24.49 -21.77 12.50
C GLN A 361 -23.47 -22.47 11.60
N ARG A 362 -23.96 -23.51 10.91
CA ARG A 362 -23.25 -24.41 10.00
C ARG A 362 -22.81 -23.74 8.68
N VAL A 363 -22.44 -22.45 8.69
CA VAL A 363 -21.98 -21.72 7.51
C VAL A 363 -20.53 -22.08 7.18
N ASN A 364 -20.18 -22.13 5.89
CA ASN A 364 -18.79 -22.36 5.47
C ASN A 364 -18.10 -21.02 5.25
N ILE A 365 -17.33 -20.56 6.24
CA ILE A 365 -16.49 -19.39 6.11
C ILE A 365 -15.06 -19.88 5.90
N ILE A 366 -14.43 -19.42 4.82
CA ILE A 366 -13.10 -19.81 4.40
C ILE A 366 -12.24 -18.55 4.25
N GLY A 367 -11.00 -18.63 4.71
CA GLY A 367 -9.99 -17.60 4.53
C GLY A 367 -8.59 -18.19 4.41
N PHE A 368 -7.60 -17.31 4.28
CA PHE A 368 -6.21 -17.71 4.05
C PHE A 368 -5.30 -17.25 5.19
N SER A 369 -4.27 -18.03 5.46
CA SER A 369 -3.24 -17.69 6.45
C SER A 369 -1.87 -18.16 5.99
N VAL A 370 -0.84 -17.37 6.28
CA VAL A 370 0.57 -17.76 6.09
C VAL A 370 1.25 -18.13 7.40
N PHE A 371 0.56 -18.03 8.54
CA PHE A 371 1.20 -18.28 9.84
C PHE A 371 1.66 -19.73 10.00
N ASN A 372 2.92 -19.90 10.36
CA ASN A 372 3.50 -21.16 10.73
C ASN A 372 3.37 -21.43 12.25
N ARG A 373 2.19 -21.93 12.67
CA ARG A 373 1.92 -22.23 14.08
C ARG A 373 2.82 -23.30 14.71
N THR A 374 3.50 -24.11 13.89
CA THR A 374 4.45 -25.14 14.36
C THR A 374 5.87 -24.58 14.53
N HIS A 375 6.10 -23.30 14.19
CA HIS A 375 7.40 -22.67 14.39
C HIS A 375 7.75 -22.61 15.89
N PRO A 376 8.97 -22.98 16.32
CA PRO A 376 9.33 -23.09 17.74
C PRO A 376 9.07 -21.81 18.55
N PHE A 377 9.31 -20.65 17.95
CA PHE A 377 9.13 -19.35 18.60
C PHE A 377 7.70 -18.79 18.52
N PHE A 378 6.76 -19.48 17.87
CA PHE A 378 5.42 -18.93 17.61
C PHE A 378 4.62 -18.67 18.90
N GLN A 379 4.74 -19.56 19.88
CA GLN A 379 4.05 -19.41 21.17
C GLN A 379 4.62 -18.26 21.99
N ASP A 380 5.95 -18.14 22.07
CA ASP A 380 6.60 -17.03 22.78
C ASP A 380 6.29 -15.68 22.12
N PHE A 381 6.23 -15.66 20.79
CA PHE A 381 5.82 -14.48 20.03
C PHE A 381 4.38 -14.06 20.37
N LEU A 382 3.45 -15.02 20.42
CA LEU A 382 2.06 -14.78 20.83
C LEU A 382 1.96 -14.21 22.25
N LEU A 383 2.65 -14.83 23.22
CA LEU A 383 2.64 -14.40 24.61
C LEU A 383 3.23 -12.99 24.78
N SER A 384 4.29 -12.69 24.05
CA SER A 384 4.94 -11.37 24.06
C SER A 384 4.01 -10.28 23.51
N LEU A 385 3.31 -10.56 22.41
CA LEU A 385 2.33 -9.63 21.84
C LEU A 385 1.13 -9.44 22.76
N ASN A 386 0.63 -10.50 23.39
CA ASN A 386 -0.46 -10.41 24.35
C ASN A 386 -0.08 -9.54 25.56
N ARG A 387 1.14 -9.71 26.10
CA ARG A 387 1.62 -8.85 27.19
C ARG A 387 1.68 -7.38 26.76
N SER A 388 2.27 -7.10 25.59
CA SER A 388 2.30 -5.75 25.03
C SER A 388 0.89 -5.17 24.82
N TRP A 389 -0.07 -5.99 24.40
CA TRP A 389 -1.47 -5.58 24.27
C TRP A 389 -2.09 -5.21 25.61
N GLN A 390 -1.94 -6.07 26.63
CA GLN A 390 -2.48 -5.87 27.98
C GLN A 390 -1.91 -4.62 28.65
N GLU A 391 -0.64 -4.29 28.42
CA GLU A 391 -0.03 -3.06 28.93
C GLU A 391 -0.62 -1.77 28.33
N ASN A 392 -1.21 -1.86 27.14
CA ASN A 392 -1.65 -0.70 26.36
C ASN A 392 -3.18 -0.56 26.27
N CYS A 393 -3.91 -1.63 26.53
CA CYS A 393 -5.35 -1.73 26.37
C CYS A 393 -5.97 -2.40 27.61
N ASP A 394 -6.39 -1.57 28.57
CA ASP A 394 -7.04 -2.03 29.81
C ASP A 394 -8.42 -2.63 29.55
N HIS A 395 -8.58 -3.93 29.84
CA HIS A 395 -9.82 -4.72 29.68
C HIS A 395 -10.13 -5.25 28.26
N ALA A 396 -9.21 -5.15 27.29
CA ALA A 396 -9.45 -5.64 25.92
C ALA A 396 -8.90 -7.04 25.80
N PRO A 397 -9.70 -8.02 25.35
CA PRO A 397 -9.15 -9.31 24.98
C PRO A 397 -8.18 -9.13 23.81
N PHE A 398 -7.09 -9.89 23.84
CA PHE A 398 -6.09 -9.87 22.78
C PHE A 398 -6.67 -10.48 21.49
N ALA A 399 -6.74 -9.66 20.44
CA ALA A 399 -7.31 -9.98 19.13
C ALA A 399 -6.50 -10.98 18.28
N GLY A 400 -5.41 -11.53 18.84
CA GLY A 400 -4.48 -12.37 18.10
C GLY A 400 -3.34 -11.60 17.41
N THR A 401 -2.56 -12.32 16.62
CA THR A 401 -1.33 -11.83 16.01
C THR A 401 -1.62 -11.09 14.71
N PRO A 402 -1.22 -9.81 14.57
CA PRO A 402 -1.29 -9.12 13.29
C PRO A 402 -0.24 -9.72 12.34
N LEU A 403 -0.64 -9.97 11.09
CA LEU A 403 0.25 -10.52 10.07
C LEU A 403 1.47 -9.62 9.86
N SER A 404 1.24 -8.31 9.85
CA SER A 404 2.29 -7.29 9.74
C SER A 404 3.41 -7.44 10.78
N SER A 405 3.09 -7.79 12.03
CA SER A 405 4.10 -8.00 13.08
C SER A 405 4.95 -9.25 12.84
N ALA A 406 4.35 -10.34 12.38
CA ALA A 406 5.11 -11.55 12.05
C ALA A 406 5.97 -11.35 10.80
N LEU A 407 5.46 -10.63 9.80
CA LEU A 407 6.25 -10.26 8.62
C LEU A 407 7.45 -9.37 8.99
N LEU A 408 7.30 -8.45 9.94
CA LEU A 408 8.42 -7.65 10.45
C LEU A 408 9.45 -8.50 11.20
N PHE A 409 9.00 -9.43 12.03
CA PHE A 409 9.88 -10.39 12.70
C PHE A 409 10.71 -11.19 11.68
N ASP A 410 10.03 -11.73 10.67
CA ASP A 410 10.64 -12.49 9.59
C ASP A 410 11.57 -11.62 8.73
N ALA A 411 11.22 -10.36 8.48
CA ALA A 411 12.05 -9.41 7.73
C ALA A 411 13.38 -9.12 8.42
N VAL A 412 13.37 -8.99 9.76
CA VAL A 412 14.60 -8.80 10.54
C VAL A 412 15.51 -10.01 10.38
N HIS A 413 14.98 -11.23 10.55
CA HIS A 413 15.76 -12.46 10.41
C HIS A 413 16.30 -12.64 9.00
N THR A 414 15.50 -12.32 7.98
CA THR A 414 15.91 -12.33 6.57
C THR A 414 17.11 -11.41 6.32
N VAL A 415 17.05 -10.17 6.81
CA VAL A 415 18.15 -9.21 6.65
C VAL A 415 19.40 -9.65 7.42
N VAL A 416 19.23 -10.12 8.65
CA VAL A 416 20.36 -10.59 9.48
C VAL A 416 21.07 -11.77 8.81
N ALA A 417 20.32 -12.75 8.30
CA ALA A 417 20.89 -13.91 7.60
C ALA A 417 21.72 -13.46 6.37
N ALA A 418 21.15 -12.60 5.52
CA ALA A 418 21.85 -12.10 4.33
C ALA A 418 23.11 -11.29 4.68
N VAL A 419 23.05 -10.44 5.71
CA VAL A 419 24.21 -9.66 6.17
C VAL A 419 25.31 -10.57 6.72
N GLN A 420 24.96 -11.61 7.48
CA GLN A 420 25.92 -12.58 8.00
C GLN A 420 26.65 -13.32 6.87
N GLU A 421 25.93 -13.76 5.84
CA GLU A 421 26.55 -14.40 4.68
C GLU A 421 27.47 -13.44 3.91
N LEU A 422 27.01 -12.21 3.65
CA LEU A 422 27.84 -11.21 2.98
C LEU A 422 29.11 -10.93 3.78
N ASN A 423 29.00 -10.83 5.11
CA ASN A 423 30.12 -10.52 6.00
C ASN A 423 31.22 -11.60 6.04
N ARG A 424 30.91 -12.83 5.60
CA ARG A 424 31.95 -13.87 5.41
C ARG A 424 32.86 -13.59 4.21
N SER A 425 32.37 -12.85 3.22
CA SER A 425 33.07 -12.59 1.96
C SER A 425 33.65 -11.16 1.87
N GLN A 426 32.99 -10.19 2.49
CA GLN A 426 33.34 -8.77 2.45
C GLN A 426 33.18 -8.17 3.84
N ASN A 427 34.06 -7.25 4.24
CA ASN A 427 33.90 -6.54 5.51
C ASN A 427 32.79 -5.50 5.35
N VAL A 428 31.58 -5.78 5.86
CA VAL A 428 30.40 -4.94 5.63
C VAL A 428 30.36 -3.79 6.64
N GLY A 429 30.50 -2.56 6.15
CA GLY A 429 30.31 -1.35 6.94
C GLY A 429 29.00 -0.63 6.58
N ALA A 430 28.22 -0.23 7.59
CA ALA A 430 27.14 0.72 7.38
C ALA A 430 27.73 2.12 7.15
N THR A 431 27.26 2.82 6.12
CA THR A 431 27.73 4.19 5.81
C THR A 431 26.62 5.21 6.01
N GLN A 432 26.97 6.34 6.63
CA GLN A 432 26.04 7.45 6.79
C GLN A 432 25.78 8.09 5.43
N LEU A 433 24.52 8.14 5.02
CA LEU A 433 24.08 8.69 3.75
C LEU A 433 23.29 9.98 3.95
N SER A 434 23.36 10.86 2.95
CA SER A 434 22.57 12.09 2.91
C SER A 434 21.67 12.09 1.68
N CYS A 435 20.39 12.43 1.88
CA CYS A 435 19.45 12.67 0.77
C CYS A 435 19.85 13.83 -0.15
N LYS A 436 20.73 14.73 0.31
CA LYS A 436 21.21 15.87 -0.50
C LYS A 436 22.38 15.49 -1.41
N SER A 437 23.04 14.37 -1.12
CA SER A 437 24.19 13.87 -1.87
C SER A 437 23.75 12.79 -2.87
N SER A 438 24.53 12.58 -3.93
CA SER A 438 24.39 11.42 -4.83
C SER A 438 25.13 10.18 -4.34
N LYS A 439 25.78 10.22 -3.16
CA LYS A 439 26.43 9.05 -2.57
C LYS A 439 25.40 7.94 -2.29
N ILE A 440 25.77 6.72 -2.65
CA ILE A 440 25.05 5.46 -2.43
C ILE A 440 25.77 4.61 -1.39
N TRP A 441 25.13 3.53 -0.93
CA TRP A 441 25.78 2.53 -0.10
C TRP A 441 26.54 1.50 -0.95
N GLU A 442 27.84 1.35 -0.68
CA GLU A 442 28.79 0.59 -1.50
C GLU A 442 28.50 -0.92 -1.53
N HIS A 443 27.87 -1.46 -0.47
CA HIS A 443 27.53 -2.88 -0.36
C HIS A 443 26.08 -3.18 -0.73
N GLY A 444 25.31 -2.18 -1.17
CA GLY A 444 23.88 -2.29 -1.46
C GLY A 444 23.52 -3.40 -2.42
N THR A 445 24.14 -3.36 -3.60
CA THR A 445 23.94 -4.37 -4.65
C THR A 445 24.37 -5.77 -4.20
N SER A 446 25.49 -5.88 -3.48
CA SER A 446 25.95 -7.17 -2.92
C SER A 446 24.93 -7.73 -1.94
N LEU A 447 24.46 -6.93 -0.96
CA LEU A 447 23.49 -7.39 0.02
C LEU A 447 22.17 -7.80 -0.64
N MET A 448 21.72 -7.09 -1.67
CA MET A 448 20.52 -7.48 -2.42
C MET A 448 20.64 -8.86 -3.07
N ASN A 449 21.81 -9.22 -3.57
CA ASN A 449 22.04 -10.56 -4.12
C ASN A 449 21.97 -11.63 -3.02
N TYR A 450 22.60 -11.39 -1.86
CA TYR A 450 22.50 -12.32 -0.72
C TYR A 450 21.07 -12.43 -0.19
N LEU A 451 20.31 -11.33 -0.13
CA LEU A 451 18.91 -11.34 0.27
C LEU A 451 18.03 -12.21 -0.64
N ARG A 452 18.30 -12.23 -1.95
CA ARG A 452 17.57 -13.09 -2.91
C ARG A 452 17.90 -14.57 -2.78
N MET A 453 19.03 -14.91 -2.14
CA MET A 453 19.46 -16.28 -1.88
C MET A 453 19.08 -16.75 -0.47
N VAL A 454 18.36 -15.92 0.31
CA VAL A 454 17.89 -16.32 1.63
C VAL A 454 16.83 -17.39 1.47
N GLU A 455 17.06 -18.51 2.15
CA GLU A 455 16.10 -19.58 2.38
C GLU A 455 16.01 -19.78 3.90
N LEU A 456 14.87 -19.44 4.50
CA LEU A 456 14.65 -19.65 5.93
C LEU A 456 13.19 -19.96 6.27
N GLU A 457 12.99 -20.62 7.41
CA GLU A 457 11.65 -20.85 7.98
C GLU A 457 11.35 -19.78 9.04
N GLY A 458 10.34 -18.95 8.78
CA GLY A 458 9.89 -17.90 9.68
C GLY A 458 8.56 -18.20 10.37
N LEU A 459 8.06 -17.20 11.11
CA LEU A 459 6.71 -17.22 11.70
C LEU A 459 5.61 -17.25 10.62
N THR A 460 5.92 -16.80 9.40
CA THR A 460 5.02 -16.86 8.24
C THR A 460 5.34 -18.00 7.27
N GLY A 461 6.09 -19.02 7.70
CA GLY A 461 6.48 -20.18 6.88
C GLY A 461 7.73 -19.94 6.05
N HIS A 462 7.89 -20.70 4.97
CA HIS A 462 9.08 -20.65 4.10
C HIS A 462 9.28 -19.27 3.47
N ILE A 463 10.49 -18.74 3.54
CA ILE A 463 10.87 -17.44 2.99
C ILE A 463 11.96 -17.66 1.95
N GLU A 464 11.60 -17.37 0.71
CA GLU A 464 12.45 -17.36 -0.48
C GLU A 464 11.96 -16.23 -1.40
N PHE A 465 12.84 -15.65 -2.20
CA PHE A 465 12.48 -14.60 -3.15
C PHE A 465 12.83 -14.96 -4.58
N ASN A 466 11.91 -14.68 -5.50
CA ASN A 466 12.17 -14.79 -6.92
C ASN A 466 13.02 -13.62 -7.47
N SER A 467 13.35 -13.67 -8.76
CA SER A 467 14.14 -12.63 -9.45
C SER A 467 13.52 -11.23 -9.41
N ARG A 468 12.21 -11.12 -9.18
CA ARG A 468 11.47 -9.85 -9.02
C ARG A 468 11.43 -9.36 -7.58
N GLY A 469 12.02 -10.08 -6.63
CA GLY A 469 11.98 -9.77 -5.21
C GLY A 469 10.64 -10.09 -4.54
N GLN A 470 9.77 -10.87 -5.20
CA GLN A 470 8.52 -11.34 -4.60
C GLN A 470 8.76 -12.67 -3.91
N ARG A 471 8.04 -12.91 -2.80
CA ARG A 471 8.07 -14.20 -2.13
C ARG A 471 7.66 -15.34 -3.07
N SER A 472 8.38 -16.45 -3.02
CA SER A 472 8.10 -17.68 -3.78
C SER A 472 8.21 -18.91 -2.88
N ASN A 473 7.69 -20.05 -3.35
CA ASN A 473 7.86 -21.35 -2.70
C ASN A 473 7.35 -21.39 -1.25
N TYR A 474 6.25 -20.69 -0.98
CA TYR A 474 5.64 -20.63 0.34
C TYR A 474 4.25 -21.28 0.33
N ALA A 475 3.77 -21.67 1.51
CA ALA A 475 2.47 -22.30 1.67
C ALA A 475 1.42 -21.29 2.12
N LEU A 476 0.33 -21.17 1.36
CA LEU A 476 -0.88 -20.47 1.78
C LEU A 476 -1.86 -21.47 2.39
N ARG A 477 -2.09 -21.37 3.70
CA ARG A 477 -2.94 -22.29 4.47
C ARG A 477 -4.40 -21.86 4.38
N ILE A 478 -5.29 -22.82 4.15
CA ILE A 478 -6.73 -22.59 4.11
C ILE A 478 -7.28 -22.77 5.53
N MET A 479 -8.00 -21.75 5.99
CA MET A 479 -8.63 -21.69 7.30
C MET A 479 -10.14 -21.80 7.11
N GLN A 480 -10.79 -22.73 7.82
CA GLN A 480 -12.24 -22.88 7.86
C GLN A 480 -12.76 -22.69 9.29
N ASN A 481 -13.94 -22.09 9.44
CA ASN A 481 -14.63 -22.09 10.73
C ASN A 481 -15.05 -23.52 11.13
N SER A 482 -14.96 -23.82 12.42
CA SER A 482 -15.48 -25.05 13.02
C SER A 482 -16.09 -24.76 14.39
N ARG A 483 -16.91 -25.69 14.89
CA ARG A 483 -17.55 -25.60 16.22
C ARG A 483 -16.54 -25.55 17.35
N ASP A 484 -15.37 -26.19 17.17
CA ASP A 484 -14.26 -26.19 18.14
C ASP A 484 -13.25 -25.05 17.90
N GLY A 485 -13.55 -24.10 17.00
CA GLY A 485 -12.65 -23.03 16.57
C GLY A 485 -12.13 -23.20 15.13
N LEU A 486 -11.00 -22.59 14.79
CA LEU A 486 -10.43 -22.63 13.44
C LEU A 486 -9.76 -23.98 13.13
N ARG A 487 -10.23 -24.68 12.08
CA ARG A 487 -9.51 -25.83 11.51
C ARG A 487 -8.57 -25.37 10.41
N GLN A 488 -7.33 -25.86 10.45
CA GLN A 488 -6.27 -25.54 9.51
C GLN A 488 -5.98 -26.75 8.62
N HIS A 489 -5.97 -26.53 7.31
CA HIS A 489 -5.52 -27.52 6.33
C HIS A 489 -4.13 -27.12 5.82
N VAL A 490 -3.15 -28.04 5.86
CA VAL A 490 -1.75 -27.80 5.44
C VAL A 490 -1.51 -28.50 4.10
N SER A 491 -0.94 -27.78 3.14
CA SER A 491 -0.54 -28.29 1.81
C SER A 491 0.99 -28.35 1.74
N ASN A 492 1.56 -29.46 1.28
CA ASN A 492 3.02 -29.67 1.12
C ASN A 492 3.33 -30.25 -0.27
N ARG A 493 4.40 -29.73 -0.91
CA ARG A 493 4.73 -29.85 -2.36
C ARG A 493 5.28 -31.21 -2.82
N SER A 494 5.27 -32.26 -2.00
CA SER A 494 6.16 -33.44 -2.19
C SER A 494 5.49 -34.81 -2.40
N ALA A 495 4.16 -34.90 -2.55
CA ALA A 495 3.50 -36.17 -2.86
C ALA A 495 2.47 -35.98 -3.98
N GLY A 496 2.64 -36.77 -5.06
CA GLY A 496 1.74 -36.74 -6.21
C GLY A 496 0.30 -37.15 -5.86
N TYR A 497 -0.59 -36.77 -6.76
CA TYR A 497 -2.01 -37.06 -6.84
C TYR A 497 -2.33 -38.54 -6.48
N GLU A 498 -2.65 -38.82 -5.22
CA GLU A 498 -3.31 -40.08 -4.83
C GLU A 498 -4.70 -39.78 -4.24
N ASP A 499 -5.70 -40.39 -4.88
CA ASP A 499 -7.13 -40.26 -4.62
C ASP A 499 -7.48 -40.50 -3.15
N CYS A 500 -8.08 -39.50 -2.49
CA CYS A 500 -8.70 -39.68 -1.18
C CYS A 500 -10.24 -39.71 -1.34
N LEU A 501 -10.75 -40.87 -1.77
CA LEU A 501 -12.17 -41.18 -2.01
C LEU A 501 -13.07 -41.12 -0.76
N THR A 502 -12.53 -40.91 0.44
CA THR A 502 -13.26 -40.98 1.72
C THR A 502 -13.78 -39.65 2.26
N CYS A 503 -13.47 -38.51 1.63
CA CYS A 503 -13.89 -37.17 2.12
C CYS A 503 -15.21 -36.66 1.51
N ARG A 504 -15.85 -37.44 0.64
CA ARG A 504 -17.03 -37.01 -0.14
C ARG A 504 -18.33 -36.90 0.69
N ASP A 505 -18.42 -37.61 1.82
CA ASP A 505 -19.68 -37.78 2.55
C ASP A 505 -19.85 -36.86 3.78
N SER A 506 -18.81 -36.10 4.17
CA SER A 506 -18.82 -35.33 5.43
C SER A 506 -19.02 -33.81 5.30
N GLY A 507 -19.03 -33.24 4.08
CA GLY A 507 -19.10 -31.78 3.88
C GLY A 507 -17.93 -30.99 4.51
N ALA A 508 -16.87 -31.70 4.93
CA ALA A 508 -15.66 -31.16 5.51
C ALA A 508 -14.56 -31.11 4.43
N LEU A 509 -13.76 -30.04 4.41
CA LEU A 509 -12.53 -29.99 3.61
C LEU A 509 -11.66 -31.21 4.02
N PRO A 510 -11.18 -32.04 3.08
CA PRO A 510 -10.27 -33.14 3.35
C PRO A 510 -9.02 -32.66 4.13
N GLN A 511 -8.40 -33.54 4.94
CA GLN A 511 -7.01 -33.32 5.38
C GLN A 511 -6.03 -33.27 4.19
N ALA A 512 -6.47 -33.67 3.00
CA ALA A 512 -5.76 -33.58 1.72
C ALA A 512 -6.51 -32.64 0.77
N VAL A 513 -6.44 -31.32 1.00
CA VAL A 513 -6.70 -30.37 -0.09
C VAL A 513 -5.43 -30.35 -0.94
N SER A 514 -5.49 -31.09 -2.04
CA SER A 514 -4.42 -31.22 -3.02
C SER A 514 -4.05 -29.85 -3.62
N ASP A 515 -2.78 -29.48 -3.43
CA ASP A 515 -1.90 -28.69 -4.30
C ASP A 515 -2.29 -27.25 -4.70
N PHE A 516 -1.81 -26.27 -3.91
CA PHE A 516 -1.41 -24.95 -4.45
C PHE A 516 -0.08 -24.55 -3.82
N ALA A 517 1.01 -24.92 -4.47
CA ALA A 517 2.34 -24.41 -4.13
C ALA A 517 2.71 -23.33 -5.15
N ILE A 518 2.86 -22.10 -4.68
CA ILE A 518 3.02 -20.91 -5.51
C ILE A 518 4.50 -20.58 -5.70
#